data_AF-A0A914R6I2-F1
#
_entry.id   AF-A0A914R6I2-F1
#
_cell.length_a   1.000
_cell.length_b   1.000
_cell.length_c   1.000
_cell.angle_alpha   90.00
_cell.angle_beta   90.00
_cell.angle_gamma   90.00
#
_symmetry.space_group_name_H-M   'P 1'
#
loop_
_entity.id
_entity.type
_entity.pdbx_description
1 polymer ?
#
loop_
_entity_poly.entity_id
_entity_poly.type
_entity_poly.pdbx_seq_one_letter_code
_entity_poly.pdbx_strand_id
1 'polypeptide(L)' 'LHIASLAGQEVIVTILVENGANVNVQSLNGFTPLYMAAQENHESVVRYLLAHGANQALATEVSLIAC' A
#
# COMPACT_ATOMS: atom_id res chain seq x y z
N LEU A 1 -6.72 -1.15 4.51
CA LEU A 1 -5.61 -0.26 4.08
C LEU A 1 -5.58 -0.07 2.56
N HIS A 2 -5.77 -1.12 1.76
CA HIS A 2 -5.84 -1.06 0.29
C HIS A 2 -6.79 0.02 -0.26
N ILE A 3 -8.08 -0.04 0.05
CA ILE A 3 -9.08 0.89 -0.51
C ILE A 3 -8.78 2.35 -0.14
N ALA A 4 -8.44 2.62 1.13
CA ALA A 4 -8.07 3.96 1.57
C ALA A 4 -6.83 4.49 0.85
N SER A 5 -5.86 3.61 0.56
CA SER A 5 -4.64 3.98 -0.17
C SER A 5 -4.90 4.22 -1.65
N LEU A 6 -5.73 3.37 -2.29
CA LEU A 6 -6.17 3.54 -3.67
C LEU A 6 -6.98 4.84 -3.86
N ALA A 7 -7.80 5.19 -2.88
CA ALA A 7 -8.62 6.40 -2.90
C ALA A 7 -7.89 7.67 -2.41
N GLY A 8 -6.63 7.57 -2.00
CA GLY A 8 -5.84 8.73 -1.53
C GLY A 8 -6.31 9.30 -0.19
N GLN A 9 -7.04 8.53 0.61
CA GLN A 9 -7.64 8.99 1.86
C GLN A 9 -6.63 8.96 3.02
N GLU A 10 -5.71 9.92 3.02
CA GLU A 10 -4.61 10.01 4.00
C GLU A 10 -5.09 9.88 5.45
N VAL A 11 -6.12 10.62 5.85
CA VAL A 11 -6.66 10.56 7.23
C VAL A 11 -7.12 9.14 7.61
N ILE A 12 -7.75 8.42 6.69
CA ILE A 12 -8.23 7.06 6.94
C ILE A 12 -7.05 6.08 6.98
N VAL A 13 -6.05 6.27 6.10
CA VAL A 13 -4.79 5.50 6.15
C VAL A 13 -4.12 5.66 7.51
N THR A 14 -4.00 6.89 8.00
CA THR A 14 -3.41 7.19 9.31
C THR A 14 -4.13 6.48 10.44
N ILE A 15 -5.47 6.63 10.53
CA ILE A 15 -6.28 5.99 11.57
C ILE A 15 -6.08 4.47 11.55
N LEU A 16 -6.08 3.85 10.36
CA LEU A 16 -5.91 2.41 10.24
C LEU A 16 -4.52 1.96 10.72
N VAL A 17 -3.46 2.65 10.31
CA VAL A 17 -2.07 2.31 10.68
C VAL A 17 -1.84 2.52 12.18
N GLU A 18 -2.33 3.62 12.76
CA GLU A 18 -2.25 3.88 14.21
C GLU A 18 -3.00 2.83 15.05
N ASN A 19 -4.04 2.20 14.48
CA ASN A 19 -4.76 1.09 15.11
C ASN A 19 -4.18 -0.30 14.76
N GLY A 20 -2.94 -0.35 14.28
CA GLY A 20 -2.21 -1.60 14.09
C GLY A 20 -2.50 -2.32 12.78
N ALA A 21 -3.08 -1.64 11.77
CA ALA A 21 -3.20 -2.23 10.44
C ALA A 21 -1.82 -2.54 9.86
N ASN A 22 -1.66 -3.72 9.29
CA ASN A 22 -0.42 -4.11 8.62
C ASN A 22 -0.19 -3.26 7.35
N VAL A 23 0.83 -2.41 7.37
CA VAL A 23 1.23 -1.55 6.23
C VAL A 23 1.65 -2.32 4.98
N ASN A 24 2.09 -3.58 5.16
CA ASN A 24 2.57 -4.47 4.11
C ASN A 24 1.55 -5.54 3.70
N VAL A 25 0.27 -5.38 4.07
CA VAL A 25 -0.78 -6.33 3.71
C VAL A 25 -0.88 -6.48 2.18
N GLN A 26 -0.86 -7.71 1.67
CA GLN A 26 -1.05 -7.98 0.25
C GLN A 26 -2.53 -8.26 -0.05
N SER A 27 -3.01 -7.78 -1.20
CA SER A 27 -4.31 -8.19 -1.74
C SER A 27 -4.22 -9.62 -2.28
N LEU A 28 -5.35 -10.18 -2.73
CA LEU A 28 -5.36 -11.49 -3.40
C LEU A 28 -4.47 -11.54 -4.65
N ASN A 29 -4.21 -10.39 -5.28
CA ASN A 29 -3.34 -10.26 -6.45
C ASN A 29 -1.92 -9.81 -6.07
N GLY A 30 -1.55 -9.90 -4.79
CA GLY A 30 -0.24 -9.48 -4.29
C GLY A 30 -0.04 -7.97 -4.14
N PHE A 31 -1.03 -7.12 -4.44
CA PHE A 31 -0.86 -5.67 -4.38
C PHE A 31 -0.79 -5.15 -2.95
N THR A 32 0.18 -4.28 -2.67
CA THR A 32 0.32 -3.60 -1.38
C THR A 32 -0.41 -2.26 -1.37
N PRO A 33 -0.74 -1.71 -0.18
CA PRO A 33 -1.26 -0.35 -0.05
C PRO A 33 -0.34 0.69 -0.68
N LEU A 34 0.98 0.50 -0.56
CA LEU A 34 2.00 1.35 -1.16
C LEU A 34 1.91 1.33 -2.70
N TYR A 35 1.77 0.15 -3.30
CA TYR A 35 1.56 0.01 -4.74
C TYR A 35 0.32 0.77 -5.21
N MET A 36 -0.82 0.60 -4.53
CA MET A 36 -2.07 1.26 -4.90
C MET A 36 -1.97 2.79 -4.80
N ALA A 37 -1.36 3.32 -3.74
CA ALA A 37 -1.14 4.76 -3.59
C ALA A 37 -0.20 5.32 -4.67
N ALA A 38 0.86 4.59 -5.02
CA ALA A 38 1.80 5.00 -6.05
C ALA A 38 1.17 4.97 -7.46
N GLN A 39 0.39 3.93 -7.78
CA GLN A 39 -0.31 3.80 -9.06
C GLN A 39 -1.26 4.96 -9.32
N GLU A 40 -1.99 5.41 -8.29
CA GLU A 40 -2.96 6.51 -8.38
C GLU A 40 -2.37 7.89 -8.05
N ASN A 41 -1.05 7.99 -7.91
CA ASN A 41 -0.31 9.24 -7.66
C ASN A 41 -0.69 9.96 -6.34
N HIS A 42 -1.02 9.20 -5.28
CA HIS A 42 -1.35 9.72 -3.95
C HIS A 42 -0.11 9.95 -3.10
N GLU A 43 0.64 11.00 -3.43
CA GLU A 43 1.96 11.31 -2.87
C GLU A 43 2.00 11.36 -1.32
N SER A 44 0.99 11.97 -0.68
CA SER A 44 0.92 12.03 0.78
C SER A 44 0.77 10.65 1.43
N VAL A 45 -0.08 9.79 0.85
CA VAL A 45 -0.26 8.41 1.31
C VAL A 45 1.02 7.61 1.11
N VAL A 46 1.70 7.76 -0.03
CA VAL A 46 2.99 7.11 -0.30
C VAL A 46 4.01 7.49 0.77
N ARG A 47 4.19 8.78 1.04
CA ARG A 47 5.10 9.27 2.09
C ARG A 47 4.75 8.70 3.45
N TYR A 48 3.47 8.73 3.82
CA TYR A 48 3.01 8.22 5.10
C TYR A 48 3.30 6.73 5.24
N LEU A 49 2.95 5.91 4.25
CA LEU A 49 3.18 4.47 4.28
C LEU A 49 4.68 4.12 4.37
N LEU A 50 5.54 4.82 3.62
CA LEU A 50 7.00 4.63 3.69
C LEU A 50 7.56 4.98 5.06
N ALA A 51 7.10 6.08 5.66
CA ALA A 51 7.50 6.48 7.01
C ALA A 51 7.12 5.45 8.09
N HIS A 52 6.10 4.62 7.82
CA HIS A 52 5.60 3.60 8.73
C HIS A 52 6.04 2.17 8.33
N GLY A 53 7.10 2.04 7.53
CA GLY A 53 7.73 0.75 7.25
C GLY A 53 7.09 -0.06 6.12
N ALA A 54 6.37 0.59 5.21
CA ALA A 54 5.98 -0.06 3.96
C ALA A 54 7.23 -0.44 3.15
N ASN A 55 7.32 -1.71 2.77
CA ASN A 55 8.46 -2.26 2.05
C ASN A 55 8.28 -2.08 0.53
N GLN A 56 9.10 -1.22 -0.06
CA GLN A 56 9.13 -0.94 -1.50
C GLN A 56 9.48 -2.14 -2.38
N ALA A 57 10.15 -3.15 -1.81
CA ALA A 57 10.56 -4.37 -2.51
C ALA A 57 9.59 -5.53 -2.27
N LEU A 58 8.53 -5.33 -1.48
CA LEU A 58 7.53 -6.37 -1.24
C LEU A 58 6.78 -6.59 -2.56
N ALA A 59 7.17 -7.65 -3.25
CA ALA A 59 6.73 -7.91 -4.61
C ALA A 59 5.21 -7.99 -4.65
N THR A 60 4.64 -7.31 -5.64
CA THR A 60 3.36 -7.74 -6.17
C THR A 60 3.65 -9.05 -6.90
N GLU A 61 2.96 -10.15 -6.56
CA GLU A 61 3.17 -11.43 -7.23
C GLU A 61 2.69 -11.34 -8.69
N VAL A 62 3.50 -10.72 -9.55
CA VAL A 62 3.45 -10.86 -11.00
C VAL A 62 4.74 -11.52 -11.44
N SER A 63 5.12 -12.61 -10.76
CA SER A 63 6.33 -13.39 -11.07
C SER A 63 6.05 -14.60 -11.98
N LEU A 64 4.89 -14.68 -12.66
CA LEU A 64 4.60 -15.82 -13.55
C LEU A 64 3.84 -15.45 -14.84
N ILE A 65 4.47 -14.62 -15.68
CA ILE A 65 4.34 -14.77 -17.14
C ILE A 65 5.76 -14.94 -17.71
N ALA A 66 6.47 -15.93 -17.18
CA ALA A 66 7.63 -16.55 -17.82
C ALA A 66 7.24 -17.99 -18.16
N CYS A 67 6.37 -18.13 -19.16
CA CYS A 67 6.20 -19.32 -19.99
C CYS A 67 6.17 -18.84 -21.44
#